data_AF-A0A9D0CX66-F1
#
_entry.id   AF-A0A9D0CX66-F1
#
_cell.length_a   1.000
_cell.length_b   1.000
_cell.length_c   1.000
_cell.angle_alpha   90.00
_cell.angle_beta   90.00
_cell.angle_gamma   90.00
#
_symmetry.space_group_name_H-M   'P 1'
#
loop_
_entity.id
_entity.type
_entity.pdbx_description
1 polymer ?
#
loop_
_entity_poly.entity_id
_entity_poly.type
_entity_poly.pdbx_seq_one_letter_code
_entity_poly.pdbx_strand_id
1 'polypeptide(L)'
;MKNIIFLVLVLSAFSVQADDSVAVVEADFWVSPRYGESVVRYEPLALLMRRLVAEPEARLLVSVPEGEWGELWGQELQAWLVSLGLESSRIDFDHVEDGRTAELVSVSLLLPKPLARDDGAAPAPAPVVPIQKGTSSTGEIEAEVAAEEVAGQSAPPSDIAAQDEIVVQEQE
;
A
#
# COMPACT_ATOMS: atom_id res chain seq x y z
N MET A 1 45.10 -17.76 20.66
CA MET A 1 43.68 -18.19 20.65
C MET A 1 42.67 -17.09 21.00
N LYS A 2 43.04 -16.00 21.70
CA LYS A 2 42.11 -14.91 22.08
C LYS A 2 41.62 -14.05 20.89
N ASN A 3 42.44 -13.93 19.83
CA ASN A 3 42.14 -13.07 18.69
C ASN A 3 41.13 -13.70 17.70
N ILE A 4 40.92 -15.01 17.77
CA ILE A 4 39.96 -15.72 16.92
C ILE A 4 38.52 -15.41 17.34
N ILE A 5 38.27 -15.28 18.65
CA ILE A 5 36.94 -14.94 19.18
C ILE A 5 36.51 -13.53 18.73
N PHE A 6 37.44 -12.58 18.70
CA PHE A 6 37.15 -11.22 18.22
C PHE A 6 36.83 -11.20 16.71
N LEU A 7 37.50 -12.04 15.93
CA LEU A 7 37.28 -12.14 14.48
C LEU A 7 35.92 -12.81 14.15
N VAL A 8 35.50 -13.81 14.93
CA VAL A 8 34.19 -14.46 14.78
C VAL A 8 33.04 -13.53 15.19
N LEU A 9 33.25 -12.67 16.20
CA LEU A 9 32.24 -11.69 16.63
C LEU A 9 32.03 -10.56 15.60
N VAL A 10 33.09 -10.13 14.91
CA VAL A 10 33.02 -9.09 13.86
C VAL A 10 32.39 -9.63 12.57
N LEU A 11 32.57 -10.91 12.25
CA LEU A 11 31.94 -11.52 11.07
C LEU A 11 30.42 -11.71 11.22
N SER A 12 29.89 -11.80 12.44
CA SER A 12 28.46 -11.94 12.71
C SER A 12 27.64 -10.68 12.40
N ALA A 13 28.29 -9.54 12.14
CA ALA A 13 27.62 -8.29 11.79
C ALA A 13 27.35 -8.14 10.28
N PHE A 14 27.78 -9.10 9.45
CA PHE A 14 27.47 -9.09 8.02
C PHE A 14 26.03 -9.55 7.76
N SER A 15 25.14 -8.58 7.95
CA SER A 15 23.88 -8.29 7.26
C SER A 15 23.14 -9.46 6.62
N VAL A 16 22.06 -9.86 7.29
CA VAL A 16 20.85 -10.32 6.61
C VAL A 16 20.36 -9.16 5.76
N GLN A 17 20.56 -9.24 4.44
CA GLN A 17 19.81 -8.42 3.49
C GLN A 17 18.40 -9.01 3.46
N ALA A 18 17.45 -8.36 4.12
CA ALA A 18 16.05 -8.68 3.94
C ALA A 18 15.70 -8.40 2.47
N ASP A 19 15.06 -9.35 1.82
CA ASP A 19 14.55 -9.13 0.48
C ASP A 19 13.31 -8.22 0.59
N ASP A 20 13.52 -6.90 0.57
CA ASP A 20 12.48 -5.87 0.65
C ASP A 20 11.54 -5.85 -0.58
N SER A 21 11.52 -6.93 -1.36
CA SER A 21 10.60 -7.10 -2.48
C SER A 21 9.28 -7.77 -2.07
N VAL A 22 9.18 -8.31 -0.85
CA VAL A 22 7.98 -8.98 -0.35
C VAL A 22 7.57 -8.38 1.00
N ALA A 23 6.32 -7.93 1.07
CA ALA A 23 5.65 -7.51 2.29
C ALA A 23 4.53 -8.50 2.61
N VAL A 24 4.59 -9.14 3.78
CA VAL A 24 3.53 -10.04 4.24
C VAL A 24 2.60 -9.27 5.19
N VAL A 25 1.30 -9.33 4.94
CA VAL A 25 0.25 -8.73 5.76
C VAL A 25 -0.56 -9.86 6.41
N GLU A 26 -0.35 -10.05 7.70
CA GLU A 26 -0.92 -11.16 8.47
C GLU A 26 -2.42 -10.99 8.76
N ALA A 27 -3.15 -12.09 8.97
CA ALA A 27 -4.59 -12.11 9.30
C ALA A 27 -4.96 -11.15 10.42
N ASP A 28 -4.13 -11.03 11.46
CA ASP A 28 -4.41 -10.14 12.60
C ASP A 28 -4.50 -8.66 12.20
N PHE A 29 -3.74 -8.25 11.17
CA PHE A 29 -3.90 -6.93 10.57
C PHE A 29 -5.32 -6.76 10.00
N TRP A 30 -5.95 -7.85 9.56
CA TRP A 30 -7.29 -7.88 8.99
C TRP A 30 -8.46 -7.87 9.98
N VAL A 31 -8.21 -8.01 11.28
CA VAL A 31 -9.27 -8.10 12.31
C VAL A 31 -9.59 -6.75 12.99
N SER A 32 -8.74 -5.74 12.83
CA SER A 32 -8.91 -4.40 13.45
C SER A 32 -9.70 -3.44 12.54
N PRO A 33 -10.39 -2.39 13.04
CA PRO A 33 -10.99 -1.35 12.19
C PRO A 33 -9.91 -0.61 11.38
N ARG A 34 -10.11 -0.46 10.06
CA ARG A 34 -9.06 -0.01 9.14
C ARG A 34 -9.44 1.23 8.38
N TYR A 35 -8.45 2.09 8.19
CA TYR A 35 -8.52 3.25 7.34
C TYR A 35 -7.34 3.19 6.37
N GLY A 36 -7.44 3.82 5.19
CA GLY A 36 -6.32 3.84 4.24
C GLY A 36 -5.01 4.34 4.87
N GLU A 37 -5.08 5.17 5.91
CA GLU A 37 -3.93 5.65 6.68
C GLU A 37 -3.19 4.54 7.47
N SER A 38 -3.88 3.52 7.98
CA SER A 38 -3.20 2.42 8.68
C SER A 38 -2.34 1.56 7.75
N VAL A 39 -2.68 1.51 6.46
CA VAL A 39 -1.98 0.75 5.42
C VAL A 39 -0.60 1.35 5.13
N VAL A 40 -0.52 2.69 5.03
CA VAL A 40 0.76 3.38 4.81
C VAL A 40 1.67 3.42 6.03
N ARG A 41 1.12 3.21 7.23
CA ARG A 41 1.90 3.10 8.48
C ARG A 41 2.41 1.68 8.73
N TYR A 42 1.96 0.70 7.94
CA TYR A 42 2.49 -0.66 8.01
C TYR A 42 3.85 -0.70 7.31
N GLU A 43 4.93 -0.75 8.11
CA GLU A 43 6.31 -0.56 7.64
C GLU A 43 6.68 -1.44 6.43
N PRO A 44 6.37 -2.76 6.39
CA PRO A 44 6.70 -3.59 5.23
C PRO A 44 6.07 -3.08 3.93
N LEU A 45 4.82 -2.64 3.98
CA LEU A 45 4.12 -2.13 2.82
C LEU A 45 4.61 -0.72 2.43
N ALA A 46 4.94 0.12 3.41
CA ALA A 46 5.51 1.44 3.17
C ALA A 46 6.85 1.36 2.41
N LEU A 47 7.71 0.40 2.77
CA LEU A 47 8.97 0.13 2.05
C LEU A 47 8.72 -0.31 0.61
N LEU A 48 7.76 -1.22 0.42
CA LEU A 48 7.41 -1.73 -0.91
C LEU A 48 6.84 -0.63 -1.82
N MET A 49 6.01 0.26 -1.27
CA MET A 49 5.49 1.44 -1.98
C MET A 49 6.60 2.41 -2.37
N ARG A 50 7.57 2.69 -1.49
CA ARG A 50 8.73 3.55 -1.83
C ARG A 50 9.52 2.97 -3.00
N ARG A 51 9.68 1.64 -3.05
CA ARG A 51 10.37 0.94 -4.13
C ARG A 51 9.58 0.96 -5.44
N LEU A 52 8.26 0.77 -5.38
CA LEU A 52 7.36 0.88 -6.53
C LEU A 52 7.35 2.28 -7.16
N VAL A 53 7.55 3.33 -6.35
CA VAL A 53 7.72 4.71 -6.84
C VAL A 53 9.09 4.90 -7.50
N ALA A 54 10.14 4.26 -6.99
CA ALA A 54 11.47 4.31 -7.59
C ALA A 54 11.57 3.52 -8.92
N GLU A 55 10.73 2.50 -9.09
CA GLU A 55 10.68 1.63 -10.27
C GLU A 55 9.35 1.79 -11.01
N PRO A 56 9.22 2.77 -11.94
CA PRO A 56 7.94 3.11 -12.57
C PRO A 56 7.32 1.96 -13.39
N GLU A 57 8.16 1.07 -13.91
CA GLU A 57 7.75 -0.09 -14.69
C GLU A 57 7.44 -1.33 -13.82
N ALA A 58 7.68 -1.27 -12.50
CA ALA A 58 7.34 -2.36 -11.60
C ALA A 58 5.83 -2.42 -11.35
N ARG A 59 5.36 -3.62 -11.03
CA ARG A 59 3.98 -3.92 -10.67
C ARG A 59 3.92 -4.57 -9.29
N LEU A 60 2.78 -4.45 -8.62
CA LEU A 60 2.49 -5.19 -7.40
C LEU A 60 1.77 -6.49 -7.75
N LEU A 61 2.20 -7.58 -7.15
CA LEU A 61 1.43 -8.82 -7.07
C LEU A 61 0.84 -8.92 -5.68
N VAL A 62 -0.49 -8.99 -5.60
CA VAL A 62 -1.22 -9.28 -4.36
C VAL A 62 -1.63 -10.74 -4.41
N SER A 63 -0.98 -11.57 -3.62
CA SER A 63 -1.36 -12.97 -3.46
C SER A 63 -2.27 -13.10 -2.24
N VAL A 64 -3.48 -13.60 -2.47
CA VAL A 64 -4.50 -13.77 -1.44
C VAL A 64 -4.73 -15.25 -1.15
N PRO A 65 -5.16 -15.62 0.07
CA PRO A 65 -5.58 -16.97 0.33
C PRO A 65 -6.86 -17.29 -0.45
N GLU A 66 -7.08 -18.55 -0.77
CA GLU A 66 -8.36 -18.99 -1.36
C GLU A 66 -9.52 -18.80 -0.37
N GLY A 67 -10.69 -18.45 -0.91
CA GLY A 67 -11.93 -18.28 -0.15
C GLY A 67 -12.43 -16.84 -0.09
N GLU A 68 -13.65 -16.67 0.39
CA GLU A 68 -14.37 -15.38 0.37
C GLU A 68 -13.65 -14.28 1.18
N TRP A 69 -13.05 -14.66 2.31
CA TRP A 69 -12.32 -13.72 3.17
C TRP A 69 -11.04 -13.21 2.50
N GLY A 70 -10.27 -14.08 1.85
CA GLY A 70 -9.06 -13.70 1.12
C GLY A 70 -9.36 -12.75 -0.03
N GLU A 71 -10.42 -13.05 -0.79
CA GLU A 71 -10.89 -12.19 -1.87
C GLU A 71 -11.30 -10.79 -1.36
N LEU A 72 -12.08 -10.74 -0.27
CA LEU A 72 -12.47 -9.49 0.36
C LEU A 72 -11.25 -8.67 0.79
N TRP A 73 -10.28 -9.30 1.44
CA TRP A 73 -9.05 -8.65 1.88
C TRP A 73 -8.22 -8.11 0.71
N GLY A 74 -8.10 -8.87 -0.38
CA GLY A 74 -7.45 -8.43 -1.60
C GLY A 74 -8.09 -7.18 -2.19
N GLN A 75 -9.41 -7.16 -2.28
CA GLN A 75 -10.18 -6.02 -2.81
C GLN A 75 -10.06 -4.78 -1.91
N GLU A 76 -10.14 -4.95 -0.58
CA GLU A 76 -9.91 -3.86 0.38
C GLU A 76 -8.51 -3.25 0.21
N LEU A 77 -7.48 -4.10 0.11
CA LEU A 77 -6.12 -3.65 -0.12
C LEU A 77 -6.00 -2.86 -1.42
N GLN A 78 -6.59 -3.36 -2.51
CA GLN A 78 -6.60 -2.69 -3.81
C GLN A 78 -7.20 -1.30 -3.70
N ALA A 79 -8.39 -1.19 -3.09
CA ALA A 79 -9.10 0.06 -2.95
C ALA A 79 -8.27 1.08 -2.17
N TRP A 80 -7.59 0.65 -1.10
CA TRP A 80 -6.69 1.52 -0.35
C TRP A 80 -5.48 1.94 -1.17
N LEU A 81 -4.79 1.02 -1.84
CA LEU A 81 -3.63 1.34 -2.69
C LEU A 81 -4.00 2.32 -3.82
N VAL A 82 -5.17 2.13 -4.43
CA VAL A 82 -5.70 3.06 -5.45
C VAL A 82 -6.00 4.43 -4.85
N SER A 83 -6.60 4.50 -3.66
CA SER A 83 -6.85 5.77 -2.97
C SER A 83 -5.57 6.53 -2.61
N LEU A 84 -4.44 5.83 -2.48
CA LEU A 84 -3.11 6.38 -2.24
C LEU A 84 -2.40 6.80 -3.53
N GLY A 85 -3.06 6.66 -4.68
CA GLY A 85 -2.56 7.10 -5.99
C GLY A 85 -1.87 6.02 -6.82
N LEU A 86 -1.92 4.74 -6.43
CA LEU A 86 -1.45 3.66 -7.29
C LEU A 86 -2.48 3.33 -8.36
N GLU A 87 -2.08 3.34 -9.63
CA GLU A 87 -2.95 2.92 -10.72
C GLU A 87 -3.31 1.43 -10.58
N SER A 88 -4.60 1.09 -10.70
CA SER A 88 -5.07 -0.30 -10.61
C SER A 88 -4.44 -1.21 -11.67
N SER A 89 -4.06 -0.66 -12.82
CA SER A 89 -3.33 -1.34 -13.89
C SER A 89 -1.93 -1.84 -13.48
N ARG A 90 -1.40 -1.37 -12.34
CA ARG A 90 -0.10 -1.79 -11.80
C ARG A 90 -0.25 -2.81 -10.67
N ILE A 91 -1.46 -3.30 -10.42
CA ILE A 91 -1.76 -4.29 -9.38
C ILE A 91 -2.31 -5.55 -10.06
N ASP A 92 -1.56 -6.65 -9.94
CA ASP A 92 -1.94 -7.98 -10.36
C ASP A 92 -2.37 -8.81 -9.13
N PHE A 93 -3.25 -9.79 -9.34
CA PHE A 93 -3.77 -10.67 -8.29
C PHE A 93 -3.42 -12.13 -8.60
N ASP A 94 -3.16 -12.90 -7.55
CA ASP A 94 -3.03 -14.35 -7.62
C ASP A 94 -3.58 -15.01 -6.34
N HIS A 95 -3.84 -16.30 -6.40
CA HIS A 95 -4.31 -17.10 -5.28
C HIS A 95 -3.24 -18.05 -4.79
N VAL A 96 -3.06 -18.14 -3.47
CA VAL A 96 -2.13 -19.10 -2.87
C VAL A 96 -2.88 -20.39 -2.54
N GLU A 97 -2.63 -21.45 -3.32
CA GLU A 97 -3.29 -22.77 -3.15
C GLU A 97 -2.85 -23.53 -1.88
N ASP A 98 -1.68 -23.20 -1.28
CA ASP A 98 -1.17 -23.95 -0.13
C ASP A 98 -1.93 -23.56 1.14
N GLY A 99 -2.76 -24.46 1.67
CA GLY A 99 -3.63 -24.24 2.83
C GLY A 99 -2.94 -23.86 4.15
N ARG A 100 -1.60 -23.76 4.17
CA ARG A 100 -0.80 -23.21 5.28
C ARG A 100 -0.75 -21.68 5.31
N THR A 101 -1.20 -21.03 4.24
CA THR A 101 -1.19 -19.57 4.03
C THR A 101 -2.59 -18.95 4.04
N ALA A 102 -3.61 -19.72 4.45
CA ALA A 102 -5.04 -19.32 4.44
C ALA A 102 -5.34 -18.03 5.24
N GLU A 103 -4.38 -17.55 6.02
CA GLU A 103 -4.49 -16.39 6.90
C GLU A 103 -3.59 -15.23 6.49
N LEU A 104 -2.94 -15.29 5.32
CA LEU A 104 -1.90 -14.31 4.96
C LEU A 104 -2.18 -13.70 3.59
N VAL A 105 -2.22 -12.37 3.52
CA VAL A 105 -2.14 -11.63 2.25
C VAL A 105 -0.68 -11.23 2.05
N SER A 106 -0.06 -11.67 0.95
CA SER A 106 1.31 -11.25 0.63
C SER A 106 1.33 -10.30 -0.56
N VAL A 107 2.04 -9.19 -0.42
CA VAL A 107 2.27 -8.22 -1.47
C VAL A 107 3.72 -8.33 -1.92
N SER A 108 3.95 -8.57 -3.20
CA SER A 108 5.29 -8.69 -3.76
C SER A 108 5.50 -7.72 -4.92
N LEU A 109 6.71 -7.22 -5.08
CA LEU A 109 7.07 -6.36 -6.20
C LEU A 109 7.50 -7.22 -7.39
N LEU A 110 6.71 -7.21 -8.47
CA LEU A 110 7.10 -7.75 -9.75
C LEU A 110 7.91 -6.71 -10.51
N LEU A 111 9.24 -6.85 -10.46
CA LEU A 111 10.12 -6.07 -11.30
C LEU A 111 9.94 -6.49 -12.76
N PRO A 112 9.93 -5.54 -13.72
CA PRO A 112 9.91 -5.90 -15.12
C PRO A 112 11.13 -6.80 -15.38
N LYS A 113 10.91 -7.91 -16.09
CA LYS A 113 12.01 -8.71 -16.62
C LYS A 113 12.95 -7.74 -17.34
N PRO A 114 14.23 -7.61 -16.94
CA PRO A 114 15.12 -6.66 -17.58
C PRO A 114 15.11 -7.02 -19.06
N LEU A 115 14.53 -6.13 -19.86
CA LEU A 115 14.57 -6.24 -21.30
C LEU A 115 16.05 -6.40 -21.59
N ALA A 116 16.44 -7.57 -22.11
CA ALA A 116 17.80 -7.79 -22.55
C ALA A 116 18.14 -6.58 -23.40
N ARG A 117 19.07 -5.77 -22.90
CA ARG A 117 19.51 -4.55 -23.56
C ARG A 117 19.88 -5.00 -24.98
N ASP A 118 19.10 -4.58 -25.96
CA ASP A 118 19.43 -4.87 -27.35
C ASP A 118 20.69 -4.06 -27.64
N ASP A 119 21.85 -4.70 -27.53
CA ASP A 119 23.18 -4.10 -27.53
C ASP A 119 23.54 -3.40 -28.86
N GLY A 120 22.59 -3.22 -29.78
CA GLY A 120 22.74 -2.52 -31.05
C GLY A 120 22.34 -1.03 -31.05
N ALA A 121 21.60 -0.54 -30.05
CA ALA A 121 21.16 0.86 -30.02
C ALA A 121 22.00 1.67 -29.03
N ALA A 122 23.05 2.32 -29.54
CA ALA A 122 23.73 3.40 -28.83
C ALA A 122 22.67 4.40 -28.31
N PRO A 123 22.76 4.87 -27.06
CA PRO A 123 21.81 5.85 -26.54
C PRO A 123 21.87 7.08 -27.46
N ALA A 124 20.77 7.37 -28.14
CA ALA A 124 20.59 8.66 -28.77
C ALA A 124 20.83 9.71 -27.67
N PRO A 125 21.69 10.71 -27.89
CA PRO A 125 21.94 11.73 -26.89
C PRO A 125 20.60 12.36 -26.53
N ALA A 126 20.27 12.35 -25.24
CA ALA A 126 19.05 12.96 -24.73
C ALA A 126 18.91 14.37 -25.34
N PRO A 127 17.71 14.78 -25.79
CA PRO A 127 17.51 16.14 -26.25
C PRO A 127 17.86 17.07 -25.10
N VAL A 128 18.92 17.84 -25.28
CA VAL A 128 19.31 18.91 -24.36
C VAL A 128 18.17 19.91 -24.38
N VAL A 129 17.24 19.80 -23.43
CA VAL A 129 16.21 20.81 -23.21
C VAL A 129 16.94 22.07 -22.75
N PRO A 130 16.88 23.18 -23.51
CA PRO A 130 17.49 24.42 -23.06
C PRO A 130 16.76 24.88 -21.79
N ILE A 131 17.52 25.05 -20.71
CA ILE A 131 17.04 25.66 -19.46
C ILE A 131 16.57 27.07 -19.79
N GLN A 132 15.25 27.24 -19.91
CA GLN A 132 14.65 28.57 -20.01
C GLN A 132 14.71 29.22 -18.64
N LYS A 133 15.64 30.16 -18.48
CA LYS A 133 15.72 31.08 -17.36
C LYS A 133 14.60 32.11 -17.51
N GLY A 134 13.40 31.74 -17.06
CA GLY A 134 12.19 32.56 -17.09
C GLY A 134 11.91 33.19 -15.73
N THR A 135 11.80 34.51 -15.72
CA THR A 135 11.68 35.43 -14.59
C THR A 135 10.42 35.26 -13.74
N SER A 136 10.55 35.54 -12.43
CA SER A 136 9.43 35.82 -11.51
C SER A 136 8.41 36.75 -12.14
N SER A 137 7.14 36.35 -12.09
CA SER A 137 5.99 37.25 -12.23
C SER A 137 5.21 37.17 -10.94
N THR A 138 5.46 38.15 -10.07
CA THR A 138 4.60 38.52 -8.94
C THR A 138 3.28 39.01 -9.54
N GLY A 139 2.25 38.19 -9.45
CA GLY A 139 0.88 38.51 -9.85
C GLY A 139 0.00 38.52 -8.61
N GLU A 140 -0.17 39.71 -8.09
CA GLU A 140 -1.19 40.15 -7.14
C GLU A 140 -2.59 39.76 -7.67
N ILE A 141 -3.37 39.01 -6.88
CA ILE A 141 -4.83 38.97 -7.03
C ILE A 141 -5.41 39.10 -5.63
N GLU A 142 -6.01 40.27 -5.42
CA GLU A 142 -6.81 40.68 -4.29
C GLU A 142 -8.13 39.90 -4.18
N ALA A 143 -8.69 40.00 -2.99
CA ALA A 143 -9.86 39.32 -2.47
C ALA A 143 -11.20 39.77 -3.09
N GLU A 144 -12.14 38.82 -3.21
CA GLU A 144 -13.59 39.04 -3.20
C GLU A 144 -14.24 37.75 -2.65
N VAL A 145 -14.50 37.66 -1.34
CA VAL A 145 -15.74 38.01 -0.64
C VAL A 145 -17.02 37.48 -1.33
N ALA A 146 -17.43 36.28 -0.94
CA ALA A 146 -18.83 35.90 -0.91
C ALA A 146 -19.05 34.97 0.30
N ALA A 147 -19.48 35.58 1.41
CA ALA A 147 -20.07 34.87 2.52
C ALA A 147 -21.53 34.58 2.14
N GLU A 148 -21.86 33.32 1.91
CA GLU A 148 -23.25 32.86 1.86
C GLU A 148 -23.58 32.13 3.16
N GLU A 149 -24.24 32.90 4.02
CA GLU A 149 -24.94 32.47 5.21
C GLU A 149 -26.19 31.67 4.78
N VAL A 150 -26.19 30.35 5.01
CA VAL A 150 -27.43 29.56 5.01
C VAL A 150 -27.63 29.00 6.40
N ALA A 151 -28.42 29.76 7.17
CA ALA A 151 -29.14 29.27 8.34
C ALA A 151 -30.24 28.30 7.91
N GLY A 152 -30.41 27.20 8.65
CA GLY A 152 -31.56 26.29 8.49
C GLY A 152 -31.21 24.84 8.85
N GLN A 153 -31.17 24.48 10.13
CA GLN A 153 -32.30 23.81 10.79
C GLN A 153 -32.48 22.33 10.36
N SER A 154 -31.94 21.39 11.15
CA SER A 154 -32.78 20.33 11.74
C SER A 154 -31.99 19.50 12.74
N ALA A 155 -32.56 19.39 13.93
CA ALA A 155 -32.11 18.56 15.04
C ALA A 155 -32.16 17.06 14.69
N PRO A 156 -31.39 16.21 15.40
CA PRO A 156 -31.53 14.76 15.29
C PRO A 156 -32.83 14.30 15.99
N PRO A 157 -33.65 13.43 15.39
CA PRO A 157 -34.64 12.70 16.17
C PRO A 157 -33.90 11.69 17.07
N SER A 158 -33.99 11.96 18.38
CA SER A 158 -33.82 10.96 19.41
C SER A 158 -35.09 10.10 19.45
N ASP A 159 -34.99 8.84 19.01
CA ASP A 159 -35.94 7.77 19.33
C ASP A 159 -35.10 6.53 19.68
N ILE A 160 -34.72 6.40 20.95
CA ILE A 160 -35.28 5.43 21.91
C ILE A 160 -36.47 4.60 21.38
N ALA A 161 -36.17 3.36 20.97
CA ALA A 161 -37.03 2.20 21.17
C ALA A 161 -36.12 0.98 21.36
N ALA A 162 -35.63 0.74 22.58
CA ALA A 162 -36.13 -0.34 23.44
C ALA A 162 -37.37 -1.08 22.90
N GLN A 163 -37.18 -2.36 22.58
CA GLN A 163 -38.06 -3.52 22.80
C GLN A 163 -37.25 -4.76 22.38
N ASP A 164 -36.93 -5.66 23.32
CA ASP A 164 -37.62 -6.94 23.53
C ASP A 164 -37.61 -7.78 22.24
N GLU A 165 -36.96 -8.94 22.17
CA GLU A 165 -37.44 -10.12 22.85
C GLU A 165 -36.35 -11.21 22.87
N ILE A 166 -36.10 -11.74 24.07
CA ILE A 166 -35.35 -12.96 24.32
C ILE A 166 -36.28 -14.14 24.03
N VAL A 167 -35.94 -14.98 23.04
CA VAL A 167 -36.51 -16.33 22.95
C VAL A 167 -35.36 -17.34 22.95
N VAL A 168 -35.09 -17.85 24.15
CA VAL A 168 -34.40 -19.12 24.37
C VAL A 168 -35.41 -20.23 24.08
N GLN A 169 -35.18 -21.01 23.02
CA GLN A 169 -35.79 -22.33 22.90
C GLN A 169 -34.72 -23.38 23.23
N GLU A 170 -34.78 -23.86 24.48
CA GLU A 170 -34.40 -25.22 24.83
C GLU A 170 -35.40 -26.16 24.12
N GLN A 171 -34.89 -27.10 23.32
CA GLN A 171 -35.63 -28.30 22.96
C GLN A 171 -34.88 -29.50 23.52
N GLU A 172 -35.66 -30.29 24.26
CA GLU A 172 -35.37 -31.58 24.89
C GLU A 172 -34.84 -32.65 23.93
#